data_AF-B0MIX3-F1
#
_entry.id   AF-B0MIX3-F1
#
_cell.length_a   1.000
_cell.length_b   1.000
_cell.length_c   1.000
_cell.angle_alpha   90.00
_cell.angle_beta   90.00
_cell.angle_gamma   90.00
#
_symmetry.space_group_name_H-M   'P 1'
#
loop_
_entity.id
_entity.type
_entity.pdbx_description
1 polymer ?
#
loop_
_entity_poly.entity_id
_entity_poly.type
_entity_poly.pdbx_seq_one_letter_code
_entity_poly.pdbx_strand_id
1 'polypeptide(L)'
;MKKEKLGTNYLKDGNGGGFVVSYYMLNDSARGSYGAALERTTGEPEVLETEEVREAFLNRQEAEHFIRLLIKYEVTPISFFESLDAVMELEEKIEGIL
;
A
#
# COMPACT_ATOMS: atom_id res chain seq x y z
N MET A 1 9.94 -11.64 -7.47
CA MET A 1 9.18 -10.39 -7.30
C MET A 1 10.07 -9.36 -6.61
N LYS A 2 10.29 -8.19 -7.23
CA LYS A 2 11.14 -7.12 -6.71
C LYS A 2 10.27 -6.16 -5.88
N LYS A 3 10.74 -5.80 -4.69
CA LYS A 3 10.07 -4.85 -3.78
C LYS A 3 10.75 -3.48 -3.88
N GLU A 4 9.97 -2.42 -4.09
CA GLU A 4 10.44 -1.04 -4.19
C GLU A 4 9.68 -0.17 -3.20
N LYS A 5 10.39 0.52 -2.30
CA LYS A 5 9.77 1.36 -1.28
C LYS A 5 9.34 2.70 -1.89
N LEU A 6 8.06 3.04 -1.76
CA LEU A 6 7.50 4.28 -2.32
C LEU A 6 7.20 5.35 -1.26
N GLY A 7 7.02 4.96 0.00
CA GLY A 7 6.73 5.93 1.05
C GLY A 7 6.71 5.34 2.45
N THR A 8 6.53 6.22 3.43
CA THR A 8 6.45 5.86 4.85
C THR A 8 5.61 6.89 5.59
N ASN A 9 4.73 6.42 6.47
CA ASN A 9 4.00 7.25 7.44
C ASN A 9 4.35 6.84 8.86
N TYR A 10 4.38 7.81 9.77
CA TYR A 10 4.38 7.57 11.21
C TYR A 10 2.98 7.82 11.75
N LEU A 11 2.36 6.78 12.31
CA LEU A 11 0.99 6.82 12.82
C LEU A 11 1.00 6.65 14.34
N LYS A 12 0.15 7.40 15.04
CA LYS A 12 0.02 7.28 16.49
C LYS A 12 -0.83 6.06 16.83
N ASP A 13 -0.38 5.23 17.75
CA ASP A 13 -1.29 4.34 18.45
C ASP A 13 -2.01 5.15 19.53
N GLY A 14 -3.29 4.84 19.78
CA GLY A 14 -4.11 5.58 20.75
C GLY A 14 -3.58 5.58 22.20
N ASN A 15 -2.48 4.88 22.47
CA ASN A 15 -1.84 4.76 23.78
C ASN A 15 -0.63 5.69 23.93
N GLY A 16 -0.39 6.59 22.99
CA GLY A 16 0.71 7.56 23.03
C GLY A 16 2.03 7.05 22.46
N GLY A 17 2.07 5.79 22.02
CA GLY A 17 3.10 5.25 21.15
C GLY A 17 2.81 5.58 19.69
N GLY A 18 3.69 5.15 18.80
CA GLY A 18 3.43 5.19 17.37
C GLY A 18 4.15 4.07 16.65
N PHE A 19 3.72 3.85 15.42
CA PHE A 19 4.28 2.85 14.54
C PHE A 19 4.52 3.45 13.16
N VAL A 20 5.46 2.85 12.46
CA VAL A 20 5.84 3.26 11.11
C VAL A 20 5.22 2.29 10.13
N VAL A 21 4.46 2.81 9.17
CA VAL A 21 3.96 2.04 8.02
C VAL A 21 4.81 2.36 6.80
N SER A 22 5.47 1.36 6.23
CA SER A 22 6.20 1.46 4.97
C SER A 22 5.38 0.88 3.83
N TYR A 23 5.34 1.60 2.71
CA TYR A 23 4.53 1.25 1.54
C TYR A 23 5.45 0.88 0.38
N TYR A 24 5.15 -0.23 -0.28
CA TYR A 24 5.98 -0.78 -1.32
C TYR A 24 5.19 -1.18 -2.55
N MET A 25 5.81 -0.98 -3.70
CA MET A 25 5.39 -1.60 -4.94
C MET A 25 6.07 -2.96 -5.09
N LEU A 26 5.28 -3.96 -5.48
CA LEU A 26 5.76 -5.26 -5.90
C LEU A 26 5.79 -5.29 -7.43
N ASN A 27 6.94 -5.64 -8.01
CA ASN A 27 7.10 -5.80 -9.45
C ASN A 27 7.43 -7.26 -9.76
N ASP A 28 6.51 -7.93 -10.46
CA ASP A 28 6.77 -9.22 -11.08
C ASP A 28 7.08 -9.05 -12.55
N SER A 29 8.36 -8.82 -12.84
CA SER A 29 8.84 -8.61 -14.21
C SER A 29 8.69 -9.85 -15.09
N ALA A 30 8.53 -11.05 -14.51
CA ALA A 30 8.30 -12.27 -15.29
C ALA A 30 6.85 -12.35 -15.79
N ARG A 31 5.91 -11.83 -15.01
CA ARG A 31 4.48 -11.82 -15.33
C ARG A 31 3.99 -10.49 -15.92
N GLY A 32 4.82 -9.45 -15.89
CA GLY A 32 4.47 -8.11 -16.34
C GLY A 32 3.42 -7.46 -15.44
N SER A 33 3.34 -7.86 -14.17
CA SER A 33 2.30 -7.43 -13.23
C SER A 33 2.90 -6.71 -12.02
N TYR A 34 2.05 -5.91 -11.38
CA TYR A 34 2.42 -5.11 -10.22
C TYR A 34 1.47 -5.39 -9.06
N GLY A 35 1.94 -5.11 -7.85
CA GLY A 35 1.17 -5.24 -6.63
C GLY A 35 1.64 -4.24 -5.58
N ALA A 36 1.09 -4.34 -4.39
CA ALA A 36 1.42 -3.48 -3.27
C ALA A 36 1.65 -4.30 -2.00
N ALA A 37 2.54 -3.83 -1.15
CA ALA A 37 2.77 -4.38 0.17
C ALA A 37 2.93 -3.27 1.20
N LEU A 38 2.38 -3.48 2.39
CA LEU A 38 2.51 -2.60 3.53
C LEU A 38 3.23 -3.35 4.66
N GLU A 39 4.15 -2.68 5.34
CA GLU A 39 4.82 -3.21 6.53
C GLU A 39 4.63 -2.25 7.69
N ARG A 40 4.28 -2.77 8.86
CA ARG A 40 4.25 -2.03 10.12
C ARG A 40 5.46 -2.39 10.97
N THR A 41 6.12 -1.37 11.52
CA THR A 41 7.29 -1.51 12.41
C THR A 41 7.15 -0.56 13.61
N THR A 42 7.89 -0.81 14.69
CA THR A 42 7.99 0.12 15.85
C THR A 42 9.09 1.18 15.69
N GLY A 43 9.75 1.25 14.53
CA GLY A 43 10.91 2.13 14.30
C GLY A 43 12.27 1.50 14.63
N GLU A 44 12.29 0.39 15.37
CA GLU A 44 13.41 -0.56 15.51
C GLU A 44 13.27 -1.67 14.43
N PRO A 45 14.31 -2.45 14.08
CA PRO A 45 14.34 -3.32 12.89
C PRO A 45 13.34 -4.50 12.88
N GLU A 46 12.37 -4.53 13.79
CA GLU A 46 11.36 -5.57 13.90
C GLU A 46 10.11 -5.20 13.09
N VAL A 47 9.83 -5.99 12.06
CA VAL A 47 8.57 -5.96 11.32
C VAL A 47 7.52 -6.67 12.15
N LEU A 48 6.50 -5.93 12.57
CA LEU A 48 5.40 -6.46 13.38
C LEU A 48 4.33 -7.12 12.53
N GLU A 49 4.07 -6.55 11.35
CA GLU A 49 2.95 -6.95 10.51
C GLU A 49 3.28 -6.63 9.06
N THR A 50 2.86 -7.51 8.14
CA THR A 50 3.04 -7.32 6.71
C THR A 50 1.82 -7.86 6.00
N GLU A 51 1.29 -7.08 5.07
CA GLU A 51 0.23 -7.51 4.17
C GLU A 51 0.61 -7.16 2.74
N GLU A 52 0.24 -8.03 1.80
CA GLU A 52 0.53 -7.87 0.39
C GLU A 52 -0.61 -8.31 -0.53
N VAL A 53 -0.79 -7.55 -1.61
CA VAL A 53 -1.65 -7.93 -2.73
C VAL A 53 -0.76 -8.02 -3.96
N ARG A 54 -0.71 -9.22 -4.55
CA ARG A 54 0.01 -9.48 -5.79
C ARG A 54 -0.93 -9.31 -6.97
N GLU A 55 -0.37 -8.92 -8.12
CA GLU A 55 -1.13 -8.87 -9.39
C GLU A 55 -2.37 -7.95 -9.35
N ALA A 56 -2.30 -6.86 -8.59
CA ALA A 56 -3.38 -5.89 -8.46
C ALA A 56 -3.40 -4.87 -9.61
N PHE A 57 -2.26 -4.59 -10.24
CA PHE A 57 -2.14 -3.50 -11.22
C PHE A 57 -1.48 -3.97 -12.52
N LEU A 58 -1.95 -3.38 -13.63
CA LEU A 58 -1.54 -3.73 -14.99
C LEU A 58 -0.24 -3.05 -15.40
N ASN A 59 0.08 -1.92 -14.79
CA ASN A 59 1.29 -1.16 -15.11
C ASN A 59 1.86 -0.43 -13.89
N ARG A 60 3.09 0.07 -14.04
CA ARG A 60 3.83 0.75 -12.98
C ARG A 60 3.14 2.05 -12.54
N GLN A 61 2.62 2.83 -13.49
CA GLN A 61 2.01 4.13 -13.21
C GLN A 61 0.75 3.97 -12.35
N GLU A 62 -0.09 3.00 -12.68
CA GLU A 62 -1.27 2.61 -11.91
C GLU A 62 -0.89 2.16 -10.49
N ALA A 63 0.10 1.27 -10.37
CA ALA A 63 0.59 0.83 -9.06
C ALA A 63 1.12 2.00 -8.22
N GLU A 64 1.94 2.88 -8.80
CA GLU A 64 2.44 4.07 -8.11
C GLU A 64 1.32 5.02 -7.67
N HIS A 65 0.29 5.20 -8.51
CA HIS A 65 -0.87 6.04 -8.20
C HIS A 65 -1.65 5.50 -7.00
N PHE A 66 -2.06 4.24 -7.05
CA PHE A 66 -2.81 3.61 -5.96
C PHE A 66 -2.00 3.56 -4.66
N ILE A 67 -0.71 3.25 -4.71
CA ILE A 67 0.13 3.26 -3.50
C ILE A 67 0.24 4.67 -2.90
N ARG A 68 0.28 5.73 -3.73
CA ARG A 68 0.25 7.12 -3.23
C ARG A 68 -1.09 7.45 -2.55
N LEU A 69 -2.20 6.91 -3.04
CA LEU A 69 -3.49 7.05 -2.37
C LEU A 69 -3.49 6.31 -1.02
N LEU A 70 -2.96 5.09 -0.94
CA LEU A 70 -2.82 4.37 0.33
C LEU A 70 -1.97 5.16 1.35
N ILE A 71 -0.88 5.79 0.90
CA ILE A 71 -0.06 6.69 1.73
C ILE A 71 -0.88 7.89 2.19
N LYS A 72 -1.59 8.55 1.27
CA LYS A 72 -2.41 9.74 1.55
C LYS A 72 -3.51 9.46 2.57
N TYR A 73 -4.11 8.27 2.51
CA TYR A 73 -5.17 7.84 3.42
C TYR A 73 -4.67 7.10 4.65
N GLU A 74 -3.35 7.08 4.88
CA GLU A 74 -2.73 6.48 6.07
C GLU A 74 -3.12 5.00 6.28
N VAL A 75 -3.27 4.25 5.19
CA VAL A 75 -3.69 2.85 5.21
C VAL A 75 -2.68 2.01 5.97
N THR A 76 -3.16 1.14 6.85
CA THR A 76 -2.33 0.22 7.64
C THR A 76 -2.42 -1.20 7.05
N PRO A 77 -1.47 -2.11 7.38
CA PRO A 77 -1.60 -3.51 6.97
C PRO A 77 -2.97 -4.12 7.33
N ILE A 78 -3.47 -3.85 8.56
CA ILE A 78 -4.76 -4.35 9.05
C ILE A 78 -5.93 -3.98 8.11
N SER A 79 -5.94 -2.74 7.61
CA SER A 79 -7.03 -2.23 6.77
C SER A 79 -6.75 -2.37 5.27
N PHE A 80 -5.67 -3.03 4.88
CA PHE A 80 -5.10 -2.89 3.55
C PHE A 80 -6.03 -3.39 2.43
N PHE A 81 -6.54 -4.62 2.52
CA PHE A 81 -7.41 -5.19 1.48
C PHE A 81 -8.66 -4.34 1.25
N GLU A 82 -9.39 -4.03 2.33
CA GLU A 82 -10.62 -3.22 2.25
C GLU A 82 -10.34 -1.81 1.73
N SER A 83 -9.22 -1.22 2.13
CA SER A 83 -8.85 0.14 1.69
C SER A 83 -8.41 0.16 0.23
N LEU A 84 -7.72 -0.89 -0.25
CA LEU A 84 -7.33 -0.99 -1.65
C LEU A 84 -8.56 -1.06 -2.55
N ASP A 85 -9.50 -1.94 -2.24
CA ASP A 85 -10.77 -2.07 -2.96
C ASP A 85 -11.54 -0.73 -2.95
N ALA A 86 -11.67 -0.09 -1.79
CA ALA A 86 -12.39 1.18 -1.66
C ALA A 86 -11.74 2.32 -2.46
N VAL A 87 -10.41 2.38 -2.50
CA VAL A 87 -9.68 3.40 -3.28
C VAL A 87 -9.82 3.12 -4.78
N MET A 88 -9.78 1.86 -5.21
CA MET A 88 -10.03 1.48 -6.60
C MET A 88 -11.43 1.89 -7.05
N GLU A 89 -12.46 1.56 -6.27
CA GLU A 89 -13.84 1.97 -6.56
C GLU A 89 -14.02 3.49 -6.60
N LEU A 90 -13.29 4.23 -5.76
CA LEU A 90 -13.36 5.70 -5.73
C LEU A 90 -12.78 6.30 -7.01
N GLU A 91 -11.63 5.82 -7.46
CA GLU A 91 -10.99 6.29 -8.70
C GLU A 91 -11.86 5.97 -9.92
N GLU A 92 -12.44 4.76 -10.01
CA GLU A 92 -13.38 4.40 -11.08
C GLU A 92 -14.57 5.37 -11.19
N LYS A 93 -15.12 5.78 -10.04
CA LYS A 93 -16.22 6.77 -9.97
C LYS A 93 -15.78 8.18 -10.39
N ILE A 94 -14.54 8.57 -10.11
CA ILE A 94 -14.00 9.89 -10.44
C ILE A 94 -13.63 9.98 -11.93
N GLU A 95 -13.08 8.90 -12.50
CA GLU A 95 -12.72 8.84 -13.93
C GLU A 95 -13.93 8.74 -14.87
N GLY A 96 -15.16 8.66 -14.31
CA GLY A 96 -16.39 8.77 -15.07
C GLY A 96 -16.69 7.55 -15.94
N ILE A 97 -16.23 6.37 -15.53
CA ILE A 97 -16.59 5.09 -16.17
C ILE A 97 -17.78 4.48 -15.42
N LEU A 98 -18.93 5.19 -15.43
CA LEU A 98 -20.27 4.65 -15.16
C LEU A 98 -21.32 5.40 -16.00
#